data_AF-A0A1H1QPE9-F1
#
_entry.id   AF-A0A1H1QPE9-F1
#
_cell.length_a   1.000
_cell.length_b   1.000
_cell.length_c   1.000
_cell.angle_alpha   90.00
_cell.angle_beta   90.00
_cell.angle_gamma   90.00
#
_symmetry.space_group_name_H-M   'P 1'
#
loop_
_entity.id
_entity.type
_entity.pdbx_description
1 polymer ?
#
loop_
_entity_poly.entity_id
_entity_poly.type
_entity_poly.pdbx_seq_one_letter_code
_entity_poly.pdbx_strand_id
1 'polypeptide(L)'
;MTLSSSRTAVVASVAAVASLGLAACSPPGQVDSEQKVDTATSQDADSLPGGTAETGHAVPTNVAEVTGTTSPAPAGTLPVLRNCGEPSETEPTEIVLACKDQNDLLEDIEWSEWGEDLAVGTGTRVTIDPDRRVENAEIILGNPTMVDGELQFTTVSVEGREINPESQYT
;
A
#
# COMPACT_ATOMS: atom_id res chain seq x y z
N MET A 1 -9.26 5.57 73.66
CA MET A 1 -10.27 4.70 74.30
C MET A 1 -10.54 3.55 73.35
N THR A 2 -10.15 2.36 73.77
CA THR A 2 -10.33 1.09 73.05
C THR A 2 -11.75 0.59 73.25
N LEU A 3 -12.44 0.17 72.19
CA LEU A 3 -13.49 -0.83 72.30
C LEU A 3 -13.25 -1.93 71.26
N SER A 4 -12.97 -3.10 71.82
CA SER A 4 -12.93 -4.40 71.18
C SER A 4 -14.36 -4.91 70.99
N SER A 5 -14.67 -5.50 69.84
CA SER A 5 -15.54 -6.67 69.80
C SER A 5 -15.45 -7.43 68.48
N SER A 6 -15.19 -8.72 68.61
CA SER A 6 -15.05 -9.75 67.60
C SER A 6 -16.36 -10.50 67.39
N ARG A 7 -16.61 -11.00 66.18
CA ARG A 7 -17.22 -12.32 65.92
C ARG A 7 -17.03 -12.76 64.47
N THR A 8 -16.61 -14.02 64.39
CA THR A 8 -16.14 -14.83 63.27
C THR A 8 -17.28 -15.46 62.46
N ALA A 9 -17.11 -15.57 61.13
CA ALA A 9 -17.46 -16.72 60.26
C ALA A 9 -17.20 -16.29 58.80
N VAL A 10 -16.04 -16.59 58.20
CA VAL A 10 -15.79 -17.73 57.27
C VAL A 10 -16.95 -17.97 56.31
N VAL A 11 -16.75 -17.79 54.99
CA VAL A 11 -16.80 -18.86 53.96
C VAL A 11 -16.31 -18.31 52.60
N ALA A 12 -15.32 -19.04 52.05
CA ALA A 12 -14.97 -19.32 50.67
C ALA A 12 -14.87 -18.21 49.58
N SER A 13 -13.63 -18.09 49.13
CA SER A 13 -13.15 -17.74 47.79
C SER A 13 -13.89 -18.36 46.61
N VAL A 14 -14.17 -17.55 45.58
CA VAL A 14 -14.07 -17.95 44.17
C VAL A 14 -13.51 -16.77 43.37
N ALA A 15 -12.36 -16.98 42.74
CA ALA A 15 -11.75 -16.06 41.80
C ALA A 15 -12.22 -16.38 40.38
N ALA A 16 -12.51 -15.36 39.57
CA ALA A 16 -12.39 -15.43 38.12
C ALA A 16 -12.31 -14.00 37.56
N VAL A 17 -11.13 -13.65 37.05
CA VAL A 17 -10.85 -12.45 36.28
C VAL A 17 -11.19 -12.77 34.83
N ALA A 18 -12.04 -11.96 34.18
CA ALA A 18 -12.21 -12.00 32.72
C ALA A 18 -12.43 -10.58 32.19
N SER A 19 -11.43 -10.10 31.47
CA SER A 19 -11.38 -8.84 30.73
C SER A 19 -12.42 -8.80 29.61
N LEU A 20 -13.20 -7.71 29.54
CA LEU A 20 -14.13 -7.45 28.43
C LEU A 20 -13.34 -7.10 27.16
N GLY A 21 -13.34 -8.02 26.20
CA GLY A 21 -12.86 -7.79 24.84
C GLY A 21 -13.88 -6.99 24.03
N LEU A 22 -13.38 -5.99 23.33
CA LEU A 22 -14.11 -5.05 22.48
C LEU A 22 -14.85 -5.79 21.35
N ALA A 23 -16.16 -5.59 21.27
CA ALA A 23 -16.95 -5.94 20.09
C ALA A 23 -16.52 -5.02 18.93
N ALA A 24 -15.65 -5.52 18.05
CA ALA A 24 -15.31 -4.83 16.82
C ALA A 24 -16.26 -5.28 15.70
N CYS A 25 -16.87 -4.29 15.07
CA CYS A 25 -17.93 -4.34 14.07
C CYS A 25 -17.73 -5.36 12.95
N SER A 26 -18.69 -6.29 12.80
CA SER A 26 -18.97 -6.93 11.50
C SER A 26 -19.93 -6.03 10.72
N PRO A 27 -19.58 -5.56 9.52
CA PRO A 27 -20.48 -4.80 8.67
C PRO A 27 -21.75 -5.62 8.38
N PRO A 28 -22.95 -5.01 8.46
CA PRO A 28 -24.20 -5.72 8.17
C PRO A 28 -24.22 -6.13 6.69
N GLY A 29 -24.26 -7.44 6.42
CA GLY A 29 -24.34 -8.00 5.06
C GLY A 29 -23.28 -9.03 4.69
N GLN A 30 -22.34 -9.36 5.58
CA GLN A 30 -21.46 -10.53 5.43
C GLN A 30 -22.29 -11.81 5.53
N VAL A 31 -22.36 -12.56 4.43
CA VAL A 31 -22.88 -13.93 4.41
C VAL A 31 -21.66 -14.85 4.29
N ASP A 32 -21.05 -15.16 5.42
CA ASP A 32 -19.98 -16.16 5.46
C ASP A 32 -20.54 -17.51 4.98
N SER A 33 -19.96 -18.06 3.93
CA SER A 33 -20.34 -19.39 3.45
C SER A 33 -19.75 -20.46 4.38
N GLU A 34 -20.61 -21.29 4.96
CA GLU A 34 -20.21 -22.38 5.88
C GLU A 34 -19.44 -23.52 5.19
N GLN A 35 -19.47 -23.57 3.85
CA GLN A 35 -18.73 -24.57 3.07
C GLN A 35 -17.35 -24.03 2.71
N LYS A 36 -16.35 -24.43 3.50
CA LYS A 36 -14.94 -24.33 3.11
C LYS A 36 -14.60 -25.55 2.25
N VAL A 37 -14.30 -25.34 0.98
CA VAL A 37 -13.76 -26.38 0.10
C VAL A 37 -12.26 -26.49 0.32
N ASP A 38 -11.80 -27.59 0.91
CA ASP A 38 -10.38 -27.93 1.03
C ASP A 38 -9.87 -28.44 -0.33
N THR A 39 -9.47 -27.52 -1.20
CA THR A 39 -8.85 -27.84 -2.50
C THR A 39 -7.33 -28.08 -2.36
N ALA A 40 -6.77 -27.98 -1.16
CA ALA A 40 -5.35 -28.26 -0.91
C ALA A 40 -5.13 -29.78 -0.83
N THR A 41 -5.04 -30.43 -1.99
CA THR A 41 -4.51 -31.80 -2.06
C THR A 41 -2.99 -31.71 -2.10
N SER A 42 -2.33 -32.15 -1.03
CA SER A 42 -0.87 -32.30 -1.04
C SER A 42 -0.48 -33.43 -1.99
N GLN A 43 0.51 -33.19 -2.84
CA GLN A 43 1.00 -34.16 -3.82
C GLN A 43 2.14 -34.98 -3.21
N ASP A 44 1.99 -36.31 -3.17
CA ASP A 44 3.04 -37.23 -2.71
C ASP A 44 4.12 -37.37 -3.78
N ALA A 45 5.32 -36.83 -3.51
CA ALA A 45 6.44 -36.80 -4.45
C ALA A 45 7.00 -38.20 -4.83
N ASP A 46 6.69 -39.22 -4.04
CA ASP A 46 7.13 -40.61 -4.23
C ASP A 46 6.12 -41.48 -5.00
N SER A 47 5.00 -40.91 -5.47
CA SER A 47 3.98 -41.63 -6.24
C SER A 47 4.40 -41.93 -7.70
N LEU A 48 5.60 -41.50 -8.12
CA LEU A 48 6.10 -41.72 -9.47
C LEU A 48 7.23 -42.77 -9.47
N PRO A 49 6.98 -44.00 -9.96
CA PRO A 49 8.06 -44.97 -10.17
C PRO A 49 8.97 -44.51 -11.32
N GLY A 50 10.28 -44.60 -11.09
CA GLY A 50 11.35 -44.08 -11.94
C GLY A 50 11.24 -44.39 -13.44
N GLY A 51 11.69 -43.41 -14.25
CA GLY A 51 11.52 -43.27 -15.69
C GLY A 51 11.83 -44.50 -16.55
N THR A 52 11.17 -44.66 -17.69
CA THR A 52 11.34 -43.78 -18.86
C THR A 52 10.04 -43.45 -19.60
N ALA A 53 9.59 -42.20 -19.47
CA ALA A 53 9.20 -41.32 -20.58
C ALA A 53 9.13 -39.90 -19.99
N GLU A 54 10.00 -39.03 -20.49
CA GLU A 54 10.05 -37.60 -20.19
C GLU A 54 10.23 -37.26 -18.70
N THR A 55 11.48 -37.35 -18.23
CA THR A 55 11.96 -36.45 -17.17
C THR A 55 12.01 -35.02 -17.72
N GLY A 56 10.84 -34.49 -18.07
CA GLY A 56 10.57 -33.09 -17.86
C GLY A 56 10.63 -32.91 -16.35
N HIS A 57 11.82 -32.59 -15.83
CA HIS A 57 11.84 -31.54 -14.84
C HIS A 57 10.92 -30.49 -15.43
N ALA A 58 9.76 -30.26 -14.81
CA ALA A 58 9.29 -28.90 -14.74
C ALA A 58 10.50 -28.18 -14.14
N VAL A 59 11.37 -27.68 -15.04
CA VAL A 59 12.12 -26.47 -14.80
C VAL A 59 11.08 -25.64 -14.06
N PRO A 60 11.35 -25.14 -12.83
CA PRO A 60 10.50 -24.06 -12.36
C PRO A 60 10.34 -23.18 -13.58
N THR A 61 9.10 -22.90 -13.99
CA THR A 61 8.95 -21.71 -14.80
C THR A 61 9.56 -20.69 -13.87
N ASN A 62 10.84 -20.39 -14.11
CA ASN A 62 11.36 -19.08 -13.97
C ASN A 62 10.27 -18.33 -14.72
N VAL A 63 9.25 -17.89 -13.97
CA VAL A 63 8.98 -16.48 -13.94
C VAL A 63 10.39 -15.96 -13.94
N ALA A 64 10.83 -15.53 -15.11
CA ALA A 64 11.80 -14.49 -15.11
C ALA A 64 11.11 -13.49 -14.18
N GLU A 65 11.42 -13.60 -12.88
CA GLU A 65 11.74 -12.45 -12.07
C GLU A 65 12.32 -11.54 -13.12
N VAL A 66 11.54 -10.51 -13.43
CA VAL A 66 12.06 -9.48 -14.27
C VAL A 66 13.21 -8.97 -13.40
N THR A 67 14.37 -9.59 -13.58
CA THR A 67 15.66 -8.97 -13.38
C THR A 67 15.73 -8.00 -14.55
N GLY A 68 14.74 -7.09 -14.63
CA GLY A 68 15.07 -5.74 -14.91
C GLY A 68 16.16 -5.46 -13.89
N THR A 69 17.35 -5.24 -14.40
CA THR A 69 18.47 -4.74 -13.62
C THR A 69 18.09 -3.35 -13.15
N THR A 70 17.04 -3.21 -12.35
CA THR A 70 16.84 -2.08 -11.49
C THR A 70 17.91 -2.31 -10.45
N SER A 71 19.07 -1.69 -10.66
CA SER A 71 20.04 -1.55 -9.59
C SER A 71 19.23 -1.13 -8.36
N PRO A 72 19.27 -1.87 -7.24
CA PRO A 72 18.60 -1.41 -6.04
C PRO A 72 19.10 0.00 -5.81
N ALA A 73 18.16 0.93 -5.65
CA ALA A 73 18.50 2.29 -5.27
C ALA A 73 19.45 2.21 -4.06
N PRO A 74 20.51 3.04 -4.01
CA PRO A 74 21.34 3.09 -2.82
C PRO A 74 20.44 3.35 -1.61
N ALA A 75 20.52 2.48 -0.60
CA ALA A 75 19.73 2.60 0.62
C ALA A 75 19.91 4.01 1.22
N GLY A 76 18.81 4.68 1.55
CA GLY A 76 18.78 6.06 2.03
C GLY A 76 18.71 7.14 0.94
N THR A 77 18.60 6.78 -0.35
CA THR A 77 18.29 7.75 -1.41
C THR A 77 16.80 7.79 -1.67
N LEU A 78 16.20 8.95 -1.43
CA LEU A 78 14.79 9.20 -1.68
C LEU A 78 14.57 9.51 -3.17
N PRO A 79 13.48 8.99 -3.79
CA PRO A 79 13.11 9.34 -5.14
C PRO A 79 12.73 10.81 -5.24
N VAL A 80 12.92 11.38 -6.43
CA VAL A 80 12.46 12.72 -6.78
C VAL A 80 11.27 12.64 -7.73
N LEU A 81 10.56 13.74 -7.93
CA LEU A 81 9.50 13.85 -8.93
C LEU A 81 9.96 14.78 -10.06
N ARG A 82 9.75 14.35 -11.31
CA ARG A 82 9.90 15.21 -12.49
C ARG A 82 8.53 15.68 -12.94
N ASN A 83 8.28 16.99 -12.83
CA ASN A 83 6.99 17.60 -13.12
C ASN A 83 6.95 18.10 -14.58
N CYS A 84 6.51 17.28 -15.53
CA CYS A 84 6.30 17.66 -16.93
C CYS A 84 7.52 18.26 -17.66
N GLY A 85 8.72 17.73 -17.38
CA GLY A 85 9.98 18.16 -17.99
C GLY A 85 10.72 19.25 -17.22
N GLU A 86 10.11 19.81 -16.18
CA GLU A 86 10.80 20.68 -15.21
C GLU A 86 11.95 19.94 -14.50
N PRO A 87 12.89 20.66 -13.87
CA PRO A 87 13.89 20.03 -13.00
C PRO A 87 13.24 19.11 -11.96
N SER A 88 13.94 18.04 -11.58
CA SER A 88 13.41 17.12 -10.58
C SER A 88 13.38 17.77 -9.20
N GLU A 89 12.30 17.56 -8.44
CA GLU A 89 12.05 18.19 -7.15
C GLU A 89 11.73 17.15 -6.06
N THR A 90 12.05 17.50 -4.82
CA THR A 90 11.66 16.77 -3.61
C THR A 90 10.56 17.56 -2.91
N GLU A 91 9.46 16.88 -2.57
CA GLU A 91 8.31 17.49 -1.88
C GLU A 91 7.79 18.79 -2.54
N PRO A 92 7.48 18.80 -3.86
CA PRO A 92 6.97 19.99 -4.51
C PRO A 92 5.59 20.38 -3.98
N THR A 93 5.30 21.67 -3.94
CA THR A 93 3.98 22.20 -3.52
C THR A 93 2.96 22.27 -4.65
N GLU A 94 3.40 22.05 -5.89
CA GLU A 94 2.58 22.07 -7.10
C GLU A 94 2.99 20.93 -8.04
N ILE A 95 2.01 20.22 -8.60
CA ILE A 95 2.23 19.15 -9.58
C ILE A 95 1.25 19.35 -10.75
N VAL A 96 1.78 19.34 -11.98
CA VAL A 96 0.98 19.37 -13.20
C VAL A 96 0.54 17.94 -13.53
N LEU A 97 -0.77 17.71 -13.58
CA LEU A 97 -1.36 16.38 -13.83
C LEU A 97 -1.65 16.14 -15.32
N ALA A 98 -1.56 17.18 -16.16
CA ALA A 98 -1.72 17.12 -17.61
C ALA A 98 -0.63 17.97 -18.30
N CYS A 99 0.49 17.35 -18.69
CA CYS A 99 1.69 18.08 -19.13
C CYS A 99 1.53 18.86 -20.44
N LYS A 100 0.61 18.43 -21.31
CA LYS A 100 0.44 19.02 -22.65
C LYS A 100 -0.20 20.41 -22.63
N ASP A 101 -1.24 20.58 -21.81
CA ASP A 101 -2.07 21.79 -21.78
C ASP A 101 -2.06 22.49 -20.42
N GLN A 102 -1.52 21.84 -19.38
CA GLN A 102 -1.42 22.35 -18.01
C GLN A 102 -2.78 22.81 -17.46
N ASN A 103 -3.86 22.14 -17.88
CA ASN A 103 -5.22 22.48 -17.47
C ASN A 103 -5.71 21.72 -16.24
N ASP A 104 -4.90 20.81 -15.71
CA ASP A 104 -5.18 20.01 -14.53
C ASP A 104 -3.92 19.95 -13.68
N LEU A 105 -4.03 20.44 -12.45
CA LEU A 105 -2.92 20.68 -11.56
C LEU A 105 -3.33 20.45 -10.11
N LEU A 106 -2.37 20.08 -9.29
CA LEU A 106 -2.52 19.93 -7.85
C LEU A 106 -1.68 21.02 -7.19
N GLU A 107 -2.32 21.95 -6.50
CA GLU A 107 -1.71 23.09 -5.81
C GLU A 107 -1.75 22.86 -4.29
N ASP A 108 -0.99 23.68 -3.55
CA ASP A 108 -1.00 23.74 -2.09
C ASP A 108 -0.77 22.36 -1.45
N ILE A 109 0.17 21.58 -2.01
CA ILE A 109 0.43 20.21 -1.56
C ILE A 109 1.16 20.22 -0.22
N GLU A 110 0.59 19.54 0.76
CA GLU A 110 1.20 19.22 2.04
C GLU A 110 1.56 17.73 2.08
N TRP A 111 2.85 17.43 2.20
CA TRP A 111 3.35 16.06 2.28
C TRP A 111 3.27 15.52 3.71
N SER A 112 2.69 14.33 3.85
CA SER A 112 2.63 13.57 5.09
C SER A 112 3.75 12.53 5.17
N GLU A 113 4.18 12.03 4.01
CA GLU A 113 5.24 11.05 3.87
C GLU A 113 6.01 11.28 2.57
N TRP A 114 7.34 11.20 2.63
CA TRP A 114 8.21 11.13 1.47
C TRP A 114 9.24 10.03 1.72
N GLY A 115 8.92 8.84 1.25
CA GLY A 115 9.67 7.61 1.50
C GLY A 115 10.44 7.11 0.29
N GLU A 116 11.16 6.00 0.49
CA GLU A 116 11.94 5.35 -0.58
C GLU A 116 11.03 4.70 -1.63
N ASP A 117 9.87 4.18 -1.20
CA ASP A 117 8.94 3.41 -2.04
C ASP A 117 7.74 4.23 -2.52
N LEU A 118 7.33 5.24 -1.74
CA LEU A 118 6.14 6.04 -1.97
C LEU A 118 6.24 7.42 -1.31
N ALA A 119 5.48 8.39 -1.81
CA ALA A 119 5.23 9.66 -1.14
C ALA A 119 3.71 9.90 -1.07
N VAL A 120 3.25 10.44 0.06
CA VAL A 120 1.82 10.69 0.32
C VAL A 120 1.63 12.15 0.69
N GLY A 121 0.79 12.84 -0.05
CA GLY A 121 0.45 14.23 0.18
C GLY A 121 -1.04 14.49 0.05
N THR A 122 -1.44 15.71 0.37
CA THR A 122 -2.80 16.21 0.17
C THR A 122 -2.72 17.62 -0.37
N GLY A 123 -3.56 17.97 -1.34
CA GLY A 123 -3.57 19.32 -1.92
C GLY A 123 -4.93 19.73 -2.48
N THR A 124 -4.94 20.79 -3.28
CA THR A 124 -6.13 21.26 -4.00
C THR A 124 -5.99 20.98 -5.48
N ARG A 125 -6.85 20.11 -6.02
CA ARG A 125 -6.87 19.87 -7.48
C ARG A 125 -7.66 20.97 -8.17
N VAL A 126 -7.05 21.57 -9.18
CA VAL A 126 -7.65 22.62 -9.99
C VAL A 126 -7.69 22.14 -11.44
N THR A 127 -8.88 22.11 -12.01
CA THR A 127 -9.10 21.91 -13.44
C THR A 127 -9.58 23.23 -14.03
N ILE A 128 -8.96 23.70 -15.11
CA ILE A 128 -9.25 25.03 -15.70
C ILE A 128 -10.53 25.02 -16.55
N ASP A 129 -10.77 23.93 -17.32
CA ASP A 129 -11.93 23.83 -18.22
C ASP A 129 -12.56 22.42 -18.17
N PRO A 130 -13.74 22.25 -17.52
CA PRO A 130 -14.47 23.27 -16.77
C PRO A 130 -13.74 23.66 -15.47
N ASP A 131 -13.86 24.93 -15.07
CA ASP A 131 -13.32 25.41 -13.78
C ASP A 131 -13.88 24.57 -12.62
N ARG A 132 -12.99 23.85 -11.96
CA ARG A 132 -13.30 22.97 -10.83
C ARG A 132 -12.15 22.98 -9.85
N ARG A 133 -12.48 23.15 -8.57
CA ARG A 133 -11.55 22.98 -7.45
C ARG A 133 -12.03 21.87 -6.52
N VAL A 134 -11.12 20.96 -6.17
CA VAL A 134 -11.36 19.88 -5.20
C VAL A 134 -10.29 19.98 -4.12
N GLU A 135 -10.69 20.43 -2.94
CA GLU A 135 -9.82 20.52 -1.77
C GLU A 135 -9.60 19.13 -1.16
N ASN A 136 -8.50 18.99 -0.40
CA ASN A 136 -8.12 17.76 0.30
C ASN A 136 -8.02 16.54 -0.64
N ALA A 137 -7.55 16.77 -1.87
CA ALA A 137 -7.28 15.70 -2.81
C ALA A 137 -6.01 14.97 -2.40
N GLU A 138 -6.12 13.67 -2.12
CA GLU A 138 -4.99 12.81 -1.80
C GLU A 138 -4.15 12.57 -3.05
N ILE A 139 -2.84 12.68 -2.91
CA ILE A 139 -1.86 12.29 -3.92
C ILE A 139 -0.92 11.23 -3.36
N ILE A 140 -0.69 10.19 -4.16
CA ILE A 140 0.28 9.14 -3.89
C ILE A 140 1.24 9.06 -5.08
N LEU A 141 2.52 9.28 -4.81
CA LEU A 141 3.60 9.00 -5.74
C LEU A 141 4.18 7.62 -5.44
N GLY A 142 4.56 6.88 -6.46
CA GLY A 142 5.10 5.53 -6.28
C GLY A 142 5.86 5.02 -7.49
N ASN A 143 6.15 3.72 -7.45
CA ASN A 143 6.94 3.01 -8.46
C ASN A 143 8.31 3.67 -8.72
N PRO A 144 9.14 3.88 -7.69
CA PRO A 144 10.43 4.50 -7.86
C PRO A 144 11.30 3.71 -8.84
N THR A 145 11.80 4.38 -9.89
CA THR A 145 12.56 3.78 -10.97
C THR A 145 13.78 4.64 -11.31
N MET A 146 14.89 4.00 -11.66
CA MET A 146 16.08 4.71 -12.15
C MET A 146 15.85 5.19 -13.59
N VAL A 147 15.66 6.50 -13.78
CA VAL A 147 15.51 7.17 -15.06
C VAL A 147 16.69 8.11 -15.26
N ASP A 148 17.47 7.90 -16.33
CA ASP A 148 18.68 8.67 -16.64
C ASP A 148 19.70 8.76 -15.48
N GLY A 149 19.77 7.74 -14.62
CA GLY A 149 20.67 7.69 -13.48
C GLY A 149 20.15 8.37 -12.22
N GLU A 150 18.90 8.84 -12.21
CA GLU A 150 18.22 9.43 -11.06
C GLU A 150 17.02 8.57 -10.65
N LEU A 151 16.83 8.38 -9.35
CA LEU A 151 15.68 7.64 -8.82
C LEU A 151 14.46 8.55 -8.83
N GLN A 152 13.45 8.20 -9.61
CA GLN A 152 12.25 9.03 -9.79
C GLN A 152 10.98 8.26 -9.50
N PHE A 153 9.99 8.90 -8.88
CA PHE A 153 8.63 8.38 -8.87
C PHE A 153 8.06 8.44 -10.29
N THR A 154 7.56 7.31 -10.80
CA THR A 154 7.01 7.19 -12.16
C THR A 154 5.49 7.01 -12.17
N THR A 155 4.90 6.65 -11.03
CA THR A 155 3.45 6.55 -10.85
C THR A 155 2.95 7.76 -10.07
N VAL A 156 1.91 8.41 -10.58
CA VAL A 156 1.17 9.46 -9.90
C VAL A 156 -0.27 9.00 -9.75
N SER A 157 -0.79 8.96 -8.53
CA SER A 157 -2.19 8.64 -8.25
C SER A 157 -2.84 9.79 -7.50
N VAL A 158 -4.04 10.19 -7.94
CA VAL A 158 -4.84 11.24 -7.27
C VAL A 158 -6.22 10.66 -6.96
N GLU A 159 -6.64 10.73 -5.70
CA GLU A 159 -7.91 10.13 -5.23
C GLU A 159 -8.02 8.63 -5.58
N GLY A 160 -6.92 7.89 -5.39
CA GLY A 160 -6.83 6.46 -5.70
C GLY A 160 -6.91 6.10 -7.20
N ARG A 161 -6.89 7.09 -8.09
CA ARG A 161 -6.82 6.88 -9.55
C ARG A 161 -5.45 7.23 -10.07
N GLU A 162 -4.80 6.27 -10.71
CA GLU A 162 -3.56 6.50 -11.42
C GLU A 162 -3.78 7.47 -12.60
N ILE A 163 -2.93 8.48 -12.66
CA ILE A 163 -2.88 9.50 -13.71
C ILE A 163 -1.54 9.34 -14.41
N ASN A 164 -1.55 9.41 -15.74
CA ASN A 164 -0.34 9.51 -16.54
C ASN A 164 -0.24 10.92 -17.13
N PRO A 165 0.52 11.84 -16.51
CA PRO A 165 0.64 13.22 -16.97
C PRO A 165 1.16 13.36 -18.40
N GLU A 166 1.96 12.39 -18.85
CA GLU A 166 2.60 12.35 -20.17
C GLU A 166 1.70 11.73 -21.26
N SER A 167 0.65 11.00 -20.91
CA SER A 167 -0.19 10.26 -21.89
C SER A 167 -0.87 11.15 -22.95
N GLN A 168 -1.01 12.44 -22.66
CA GLN A 168 -1.71 13.40 -23.52
C GLN A 168 -0.91 13.79 -24.79
N TYR A 169 0.34 13.33 -24.95
CA TYR A 169 1.16 13.56 -26.16
C TYR A 169 0.80 12.69 -27.37
N THR A 170 -0.18 11.78 -27.25
CA THR A 170 -0.63 10.90 -28.35
C THR A 170 -1.75 11.49 -29.21
#